data_AF-A0A926C2N4-F1
#
_entry.id   AF-A0A926C2N4-F1
#
_cell.length_a   1.000
_cell.length_b   1.000
_cell.length_c   1.000
_cell.angle_alpha   90.00
_cell.angle_beta   90.00
_cell.angle_gamma   90.00
#
_symmetry.space_group_name_H-M   'P 1'
#
loop_
_entity.id
_entity.type
_entity.pdbx_description
1 polymer ?
#
loop_
_entity_poly.entity_id
_entity_poly.type
_entity_poly.pdbx_seq_one_letter_code
_entity_poly.pdbx_strand_id
1 'polypeptide(L)'
;MDSSYLIIALSLSVLVSYGFDLLSGRFKTPSVILLLGLGIGLRQLTDYLAIQVPYVTPALSTLGALGLILIVLEGSLDLELEPGNYGLLRRTSLMAFLTISLTTLVIATTLYLLLEETFYKCLINAIPFAVVSSAVVLPSVRNLTDGQRSFVVYESSFSDIMGVMVFNFVLMSQTSVLTASGPMFGS
;
A
#
# COMPACT_ATOMS: atom_id res chain seq x y z
N MET A 1 -5.30 -28.48 -13.79
CA MET A 1 -4.90 -28.32 -12.37
C MET A 1 -6.18 -28.19 -11.58
N ASP A 2 -6.55 -29.25 -10.87
CA ASP A 2 -7.87 -29.40 -10.24
C ASP A 2 -8.04 -28.41 -9.10
N SER A 3 -9.20 -27.75 -9.01
CA SER A 3 -9.52 -26.68 -8.04
C SER A 3 -9.16 -27.00 -6.59
N SER A 4 -9.07 -28.29 -6.24
CA SER A 4 -8.58 -28.79 -4.96
C SER A 4 -7.19 -28.28 -4.60
N TYR A 5 -6.24 -28.26 -5.53
CA TYR A 5 -4.87 -27.78 -5.26
C TYR A 5 -4.85 -26.28 -4.93
N LEU A 6 -5.72 -25.47 -5.56
CA LEU A 6 -5.84 -24.05 -5.27
C LEU A 6 -6.43 -23.80 -3.87
N ILE A 7 -7.47 -24.55 -3.49
CA ILE A 7 -8.09 -24.45 -2.16
C ILE A 7 -7.08 -24.88 -1.07
N ILE A 8 -6.32 -25.95 -1.31
CA ILE A 8 -5.27 -26.41 -0.39
C ILE A 8 -4.19 -25.34 -0.26
N ALA A 9 -3.71 -24.76 -1.36
CA ALA A 9 -2.70 -23.71 -1.33
C ALA A 9 -3.17 -22.45 -0.58
N LEU A 10 -4.41 -22.00 -0.82
CA LEU A 10 -4.99 -20.82 -0.16
C LEU A 10 -5.20 -21.07 1.34
N SER A 11 -5.75 -22.23 1.71
CA SER A 11 -5.94 -22.58 3.13
C SER A 11 -4.61 -22.75 3.86
N LEU A 12 -3.59 -23.34 3.22
CA LEU A 12 -2.24 -23.38 3.76
C LEU A 12 -1.66 -21.98 3.93
N SER A 13 -1.87 -21.07 2.97
CA SER A 13 -1.42 -19.67 3.08
C SER A 13 -2.04 -18.96 4.28
N VAL A 14 -3.34 -19.17 4.53
CA VAL A 14 -4.02 -18.61 5.72
C VAL A 14 -3.46 -19.20 7.01
N LEU A 15 -3.24 -20.52 7.06
CA LEU A 15 -2.64 -21.17 8.23
C LEU A 15 -1.23 -20.69 8.52
N VAL A 16 -0.39 -20.52 7.49
CA VAL A 16 0.96 -19.96 7.62
C VAL A 16 0.90 -18.53 8.13
N SER A 17 -0.02 -17.70 7.60
CA SER A 17 -0.24 -16.34 8.09
C SER A 17 -0.61 -16.29 9.57
N TYR A 18 -1.53 -17.15 10.00
CA TYR A 18 -1.92 -17.24 11.41
C TYR A 18 -0.76 -17.73 12.29
N GLY A 19 0.02 -18.70 11.81
CA GLY A 19 1.24 -19.15 12.50
C GLY A 19 2.25 -18.02 12.70
N PHE A 20 2.45 -17.17 11.69
CA PHE A 20 3.32 -16.00 11.82
C PHE A 20 2.78 -14.93 12.75
N ASP A 21 1.46 -14.77 12.83
CA ASP A 21 0.87 -13.83 13.77
C ASP A 21 1.15 -14.22 15.23
N LEU A 22 1.04 -15.52 15.53
CA LEU A 22 1.40 -16.06 16.84
C LEU A 22 2.90 -15.91 17.14
N LEU A 23 3.77 -16.09 16.13
CA LEU A 23 5.22 -15.91 16.26
C LEU A 23 5.60 -14.44 16.45
N SER A 24 4.95 -13.52 15.73
CA SER A 24 5.12 -12.07 15.85
C SER A 24 4.92 -11.60 17.29
N GLY A 25 3.90 -12.13 17.98
CA GLY A 25 3.67 -11.85 19.41
C GLY A 25 4.83 -12.27 20.33
N ARG A 26 5.62 -13.27 19.94
CA ARG A 26 6.80 -13.73 20.69
C ARG A 26 8.10 -13.02 20.30
N PHE A 27 8.28 -12.70 19.02
CA PHE A 27 9.50 -12.08 18.48
C PHE A 27 9.46 -10.54 18.42
N LYS A 28 8.33 -9.90 18.77
CA LYS A 28 8.09 -8.44 18.70
C LYS A 28 8.28 -7.83 17.30
N THR A 29 8.36 -8.64 16.26
CA THR A 29 8.46 -8.21 14.86
C THR A 29 7.08 -8.29 14.21
N PRO A 30 6.59 -7.24 13.52
CA PRO A 30 5.31 -7.26 12.83
C PRO A 30 5.15 -8.48 11.91
N SER A 31 3.99 -9.12 11.95
CA SER A 31 3.65 -10.33 11.19
C SER A 31 3.87 -10.15 9.68
N VAL A 32 3.65 -8.93 9.18
CA VAL A 32 3.85 -8.54 7.78
C VAL A 32 5.30 -8.72 7.32
N ILE A 33 6.29 -8.41 8.17
CA ILE A 33 7.72 -8.54 7.83
C ILE A 33 8.09 -10.02 7.66
N LEU A 34 7.58 -10.88 8.54
CA LEU A 34 7.80 -12.34 8.47
C LEU A 34 7.19 -12.93 7.20
N LEU A 35 5.97 -12.51 6.86
CA LEU A 35 5.27 -12.92 5.63
C LEU A 35 6.01 -12.45 4.37
N LEU A 36 6.45 -11.19 4.32
CA LEU A 36 7.28 -10.67 3.22
C LEU A 36 8.58 -11.47 3.08
N GLY A 37 9.27 -11.73 4.19
CA GLY A 37 10.50 -12.51 4.21
C GLY A 37 10.30 -13.94 3.69
N LEU A 38 9.23 -14.62 4.11
CA LEU A 38 8.89 -15.95 3.61
C LEU A 38 8.58 -15.91 2.10
N GLY A 39 7.81 -14.93 1.63
CA GLY A 39 7.51 -14.78 0.20
C GLY A 39 8.75 -14.56 -0.66
N ILE A 40 9.64 -13.65 -0.24
CA ILE A 40 10.92 -13.39 -0.93
C ILE A 40 11.81 -14.64 -0.89
N GLY A 41 11.90 -15.31 0.26
CA GLY A 41 12.68 -16.54 0.41
C GLY A 41 12.19 -17.66 -0.49
N LEU A 42 10.86 -17.87 -0.58
CA LEU A 42 10.27 -18.85 -1.49
C LEU A 42 10.58 -18.51 -2.96
N ARG A 43 10.47 -17.23 -3.35
CA ARG A 43 10.79 -16.80 -4.71
C ARG A 43 12.25 -17.06 -5.06
N GLN A 44 13.16 -16.73 -4.15
CA GLN A 44 14.59 -16.94 -4.38
C GLN A 44 14.96 -18.43 -4.42
N LEU A 45 14.29 -19.27 -3.61
CA LEU A 45 14.46 -20.72 -3.65
C LEU A 45 13.98 -21.33 -4.97
N THR A 46 12.83 -20.88 -5.49
CA THR A 46 12.31 -21.37 -6.79
C THR A 46 13.21 -20.95 -7.95
N ASP A 47 13.73 -19.72 -7.90
CA ASP A 47 14.64 -19.20 -8.93
C ASP A 47 15.98 -19.96 -8.89
N TYR A 48 16.50 -20.31 -7.70
CA TYR A 48 17.72 -21.12 -7.54
C TYR A 48 17.54 -22.57 -8.04
N LEU A 49 16.37 -23.17 -7.82
CA LEU A 49 16.06 -24.53 -8.25
C LEU A 49 15.60 -24.61 -9.72
N ALA A 50 15.56 -23.48 -10.44
CA ALA A 50 15.05 -23.36 -11.81
C ALA A 50 13.63 -23.91 -12.02
N ILE A 51 12.83 -23.95 -10.95
CA ILE A 51 11.43 -24.39 -11.01
C ILE A 51 10.60 -23.20 -11.50
N GLN A 52 10.19 -23.24 -12.76
CA GLN A 52 9.24 -22.27 -13.28
C GLN A 52 7.87 -22.55 -12.65
N VAL A 53 7.45 -21.67 -11.74
CA VAL A 53 6.11 -21.72 -11.17
C VAL A 53 5.18 -20.94 -12.11
N PRO A 54 4.37 -21.62 -12.94
CA PRO A 54 3.39 -20.93 -13.78
C PRO A 54 2.36 -20.24 -12.88
N TYR A 55 1.76 -19.15 -13.37
CA TYR A 55 0.67 -18.39 -12.73
C TYR A 55 1.02 -17.47 -11.55
N VAL A 56 2.27 -17.33 -11.13
CA VAL A 56 2.62 -16.38 -10.05
C VAL A 56 2.31 -14.93 -10.45
N THR A 57 2.71 -14.49 -11.64
CA THR A 57 2.54 -13.09 -12.07
C THR A 57 1.06 -12.67 -12.23
N PRO A 58 0.19 -13.44 -12.91
CA PRO A 58 -1.22 -13.09 -13.03
C PRO A 58 -1.97 -13.17 -11.70
N ALA A 59 -1.67 -14.17 -10.87
CA ALA A 59 -2.27 -14.31 -9.55
C ALA A 59 -1.86 -13.15 -8.64
N LEU A 60 -0.58 -12.76 -8.63
CA LEU A 60 -0.07 -11.65 -7.83
C LEU A 60 -0.68 -10.31 -8.25
N SER A 61 -0.80 -10.06 -9.56
CA SER A 61 -1.46 -8.85 -10.06
C SER A 61 -2.95 -8.79 -9.67
N THR A 62 -3.64 -9.92 -9.72
CA THR A 62 -5.08 -9.99 -9.39
C THR A 62 -5.31 -9.85 -7.89
N LEU A 63 -4.56 -10.60 -7.08
CA LEU A 63 -4.62 -10.53 -5.62
C LEU A 63 -4.14 -9.18 -5.09
N GLY A 64 -3.16 -8.54 -5.74
CA GLY A 64 -2.71 -7.18 -5.40
C GLY A 64 -3.78 -6.13 -5.65
N ALA A 65 -4.48 -6.21 -6.79
CA ALA A 65 -5.61 -5.32 -7.07
C ALA A 65 -6.76 -5.51 -6.08
N LEU A 66 -7.13 -6.77 -5.79
CA LEU A 66 -8.15 -7.09 -4.79
C LEU A 66 -7.74 -6.64 -3.38
N GLY A 67 -6.48 -6.88 -2.99
CA GLY A 67 -5.94 -6.45 -1.70
C GLY A 67 -5.98 -4.94 -1.53
N LEU A 68 -5.58 -4.19 -2.56
CA LEU A 68 -5.65 -2.72 -2.55
C LEU A 68 -7.10 -2.21 -2.43
N ILE A 69 -8.05 -2.83 -3.12
CA ILE A 69 -9.48 -2.49 -2.98
C ILE A 69 -9.96 -2.77 -1.54
N LEU A 70 -9.60 -3.92 -0.97
CA LEU A 70 -9.98 -4.31 0.39
C LEU A 70 -9.40 -3.36 1.44
N ILE A 71 -8.14 -2.92 1.28
CA ILE A 71 -7.50 -1.94 2.17
C ILE A 71 -8.23 -0.59 2.12
N VAL A 72 -8.57 -0.11 0.93
CA VAL A 72 -9.32 1.16 0.77
C VAL A 72 -10.73 1.05 1.35
N LEU A 73 -11.39 -0.10 1.18
CA LEU A 73 -12.70 -0.37 1.75
C LEU A 73 -12.65 -0.43 3.29
N GLU A 74 -11.64 -1.09 3.85
CA GLU A 74 -11.40 -1.16 5.30
C GLU A 74 -11.18 0.23 5.89
N GLY A 75 -10.31 1.05 5.30
CA GLY A 75 -10.08 2.42 5.73
C GLY A 75 -11.32 3.33 5.62
N SER A 76 -12.21 3.04 4.66
CA SER A 76 -13.50 3.73 4.51
C SER A 76 -14.53 3.26 5.54
N LEU A 77 -14.50 1.98 5.94
CA LEU A 77 -15.40 1.40 6.93
C LEU A 77 -15.04 1.84 8.36
N ASP A 78 -13.75 2.00 8.65
CA ASP A 78 -13.23 2.51 9.92
C ASP A 78 -13.56 4.01 10.13
N LEU A 79 -14.05 4.68 9.08
CA LEU A 79 -14.48 6.07 9.10
C LEU A 79 -15.91 6.18 9.68
N GLU A 80 -16.05 6.18 11.01
CA GLU A 80 -17.34 6.45 11.65
C GLU A 80 -17.74 7.92 11.42
N LEU A 81 -18.70 8.15 10.52
CA LEU A 81 -19.23 9.49 10.23
C LEU A 81 -20.25 9.90 11.29
N GLU A 82 -19.80 10.57 12.35
CA GLU A 82 -20.72 11.14 13.33
C GLU A 82 -21.48 12.35 12.75
N PRO A 83 -22.83 12.34 12.77
CA PRO A 83 -23.64 13.47 12.33
C PRO A 83 -23.47 14.63 13.32
N GLY A 84 -22.58 15.58 12.99
CA GLY A 84 -22.26 16.73 13.82
C GLY A 84 -20.89 17.36 13.52
N ASN A 85 -19.98 16.58 12.93
CA ASN A 85 -18.57 16.94 12.77
C ASN A 85 -18.14 17.32 11.34
N TYR A 86 -19.06 17.77 10.48
CA TYR A 86 -18.73 18.17 9.09
C TYR A 86 -17.63 19.24 9.00
N GLY A 87 -17.54 20.13 10.01
CA GLY A 87 -16.46 21.10 10.11
C GLY A 87 -15.09 20.49 10.40
N LEU A 88 -15.05 19.41 11.20
CA LEU A 88 -13.84 18.64 11.48
C LEU A 88 -13.41 17.88 10.22
N LEU A 89 -14.35 17.22 9.55
CA LEU A 89 -14.14 16.44 8.32
C LEU A 89 -13.49 17.25 7.20
N ARG A 90 -14.00 18.47 6.95
CA ARG A 90 -13.45 19.34 5.90
C ARG A 90 -12.04 19.82 6.25
N ARG A 91 -11.78 20.09 7.53
CA ARG A 91 -10.46 20.52 8.00
C ARG A 91 -9.45 19.38 7.93
N THR A 92 -9.80 18.18 8.38
CA THR A 92 -8.93 17.00 8.33
C THR A 92 -8.65 16.56 6.89
N SER A 93 -9.64 16.61 6.00
CA SER A 93 -9.44 16.30 4.58
C SER A 93 -8.44 17.26 3.90
N LEU A 94 -8.54 18.56 4.17
CA LEU A 94 -7.57 19.55 3.67
C LEU A 94 -6.17 19.33 4.25
N MET A 95 -6.09 19.01 5.56
CA MET A 95 -4.82 18.71 6.21
C MET A 95 -4.18 17.44 5.62
N ALA A 96 -4.94 16.35 5.45
CA ALA A 96 -4.46 15.12 4.84
C ALA A 96 -3.91 15.37 3.43
N PHE A 97 -4.60 16.17 2.60
CA PHE A 97 -4.11 16.53 1.27
C PHE A 97 -2.79 17.30 1.31
N LEU A 98 -2.68 18.30 2.21
CA LEU A 98 -1.46 19.07 2.38
C LEU A 98 -0.31 18.20 2.91
N THR A 99 -0.58 17.36 3.90
CA THR A 99 0.40 16.43 4.49
C THR A 99 0.95 15.50 3.42
N ILE A 100 0.09 14.82 2.64
CA ILE A 100 0.54 13.94 1.55
C ILE A 100 1.35 14.70 0.51
N SER A 101 0.86 15.87 0.07
CA SER A 101 1.53 16.65 -0.97
C SER A 101 2.93 17.06 -0.52
N LEU A 102 3.06 17.53 0.72
CA LEU A 102 4.33 17.97 1.29
C LEU A 102 5.27 16.79 1.54
N THR A 103 4.81 15.70 2.17
CA THR A 103 5.66 14.53 2.44
C THR A 103 6.12 13.86 1.15
N THR A 104 5.23 13.73 0.15
CA THR A 104 5.57 13.20 -1.17
C THR A 104 6.64 14.06 -1.84
N LEU A 105 6.51 15.39 -1.80
CA LEU A 105 7.48 16.31 -2.42
C LEU A 105 8.84 16.24 -1.70
N VAL A 106 8.86 16.20 -0.37
CA VAL A 106 10.08 16.05 0.43
C VAL A 106 10.78 14.72 0.12
N ILE A 107 10.05 13.61 0.07
CA ILE A 107 10.62 12.30 -0.25
C ILE A 107 11.08 12.25 -1.71
N ALA A 108 10.29 12.78 -2.66
CA ALA A 108 10.64 12.80 -4.07
C ALA A 108 11.89 13.64 -4.35
N THR A 109 12.02 14.81 -3.72
CA THR A 109 13.23 15.64 -3.83
C THR A 109 14.45 14.97 -3.19
N THR A 110 14.27 14.31 -2.04
CA THR A 110 15.34 13.51 -1.41
C THR A 110 15.80 12.39 -2.36
N LEU A 111 14.86 11.62 -2.93
CA LEU A 111 15.17 10.56 -3.88
C LEU A 111 15.82 11.10 -5.16
N TYR A 112 15.38 12.27 -5.66
CA TYR A 112 15.98 12.92 -6.82
C TYR A 112 17.45 13.27 -6.60
N LEU A 113 17.78 13.81 -5.42
CA LEU A 113 19.16 14.14 -5.06
C LEU A 113 20.05 12.90 -4.84
N LEU A 114 19.47 11.76 -4.41
CA LEU A 114 20.23 10.54 -4.14
C LEU A 114 20.40 9.64 -5.38
N LEU A 115 19.39 9.54 -6.25
CA LEU A 115 19.34 8.56 -7.34
C LEU A 115 19.70 9.15 -8.72
N GLU A 116 19.79 10.48 -8.85
CA GLU A 116 20.04 11.20 -10.13
C GLU A 116 19.09 10.80 -11.28
N GLU A 117 17.91 10.27 -10.94
CA GLU A 117 16.89 9.80 -11.89
C GLU A 117 15.89 10.92 -12.24
N THR A 118 15.02 10.67 -13.22
CA THR A 118 13.97 11.65 -13.58
C THR A 118 13.06 11.93 -12.38
N PHE A 119 12.79 13.21 -12.10
CA PHE A 119 11.90 13.64 -11.01
C PHE A 119 10.57 12.87 -10.97
N TYR A 120 10.02 12.57 -12.14
CA TYR A 120 8.80 11.80 -12.27
C TYR A 120 8.88 10.36 -11.73
N LYS A 121 9.99 9.65 -11.96
CA LYS A 121 10.22 8.31 -11.37
C LYS A 121 10.40 8.40 -9.86
N CYS A 122 11.11 9.42 -9.38
CA CYS A 122 11.27 9.68 -7.95
C CYS A 122 9.91 9.99 -7.30
N LEU A 123 9.04 10.74 -7.98
CA LEU A 123 7.70 11.06 -7.51
C LEU A 123 6.82 9.81 -7.37
N ILE A 124 6.79 8.93 -8.37
CA ILE A 124 6.04 7.66 -8.31
C ILE A 124 6.49 6.82 -7.11
N ASN A 125 7.81 6.70 -6.92
CA ASN A 125 8.36 5.91 -5.82
C ASN A 125 8.15 6.57 -4.45
N ALA A 126 8.05 7.90 -4.38
CA ALA A 126 7.84 8.62 -3.13
C ALA A 126 6.42 8.45 -2.56
N ILE A 127 5.40 8.32 -3.42
CA ILE A 127 4.00 8.30 -2.98
C ILE A 127 3.70 7.13 -2.02
N PRO A 128 4.09 5.86 -2.29
CA PRO A 128 3.85 4.77 -1.34
C PRO A 128 4.46 5.03 0.05
N PHE A 129 5.65 5.65 0.12
CA PHE A 129 6.29 5.98 1.39
C PHE A 129 5.58 7.10 2.15
N ALA A 130 4.98 8.06 1.43
CA ALA A 130 4.20 9.13 2.04
C ALA A 130 2.90 8.63 2.70
N VAL A 131 2.35 7.50 2.23
CA VAL A 131 1.00 7.02 2.59
C VAL A 131 1.02 6.03 3.76
N VAL A 132 2.08 5.23 3.93
CA VAL A 132 2.19 4.19 4.99
C VAL A 132 2.10 4.74 6.44
N SER A 133 2.04 6.06 6.62
CA SER A 133 2.04 6.74 7.92
C SER A 133 0.89 6.33 8.86
N SER A 134 -0.28 5.95 8.36
CA SER A 134 -1.50 5.67 9.16
C SER A 134 -1.39 4.41 10.03
N ALA A 135 -0.83 3.32 9.51
CA ALA A 135 -0.67 2.03 10.21
C ALA A 135 0.26 2.13 11.44
N VAL A 136 1.12 3.15 11.48
CA VAL A 136 2.03 3.43 12.60
C VAL A 136 1.40 4.40 13.62
N VAL A 137 0.50 5.28 13.17
CA VAL A 137 -0.12 6.32 13.99
C VAL A 137 -1.31 5.80 14.79
N LEU A 138 -2.13 4.90 14.23
CA LEU A 138 -3.30 4.30 14.89
C LEU A 138 -3.03 3.64 16.27
N PRO A 139 -1.94 2.87 16.51
CA PRO A 139 -1.66 2.35 17.85
C PRO A 139 -1.26 3.45 18.86
N SER A 140 -0.81 4.61 18.38
CA SER A 140 -0.32 5.72 19.21
C SER A 140 -1.42 6.67 19.69
N VAL A 141 -2.62 6.63 19.08
CA VAL A 141 -3.75 7.50 19.46
C VAL A 141 -4.58 7.00 20.65
N ARG A 142 -4.27 5.81 21.20
CA ARG A 142 -5.01 5.22 22.35
C ARG A 142 -4.93 6.06 23.64
N ASN A 143 -3.97 6.97 23.74
CA ASN A 143 -3.78 7.85 24.90
C ASN A 143 -4.25 9.31 24.64
N LEU A 144 -4.92 9.59 23.51
CA LEU A 144 -5.40 10.92 23.16
C LEU A 144 -6.83 11.17 23.64
N THR A 145 -7.19 12.45 23.78
CA THR A 145 -8.57 12.86 24.05
C THR A 145 -9.49 12.51 22.87
N ASP A 146 -10.79 12.27 23.12
CA ASP A 146 -11.74 11.80 22.10
C ASP A 146 -11.74 12.66 20.82
N GLY A 147 -11.67 13.99 20.96
CA GLY A 147 -11.61 14.90 19.82
C GLY A 147 -10.31 14.81 19.00
N GLN A 148 -9.16 14.59 19.65
CA GLN A 148 -7.87 14.41 18.98
C GLN A 148 -7.78 13.04 18.31
N ARG A 149 -8.33 12.01 18.95
CA ARG A 149 -8.42 10.67 18.39
C ARG A 149 -9.22 10.70 17.10
N SER A 150 -10.42 11.28 17.11
CA SER A 150 -11.26 11.39 15.90
C SER A 150 -10.58 12.22 14.81
N PHE A 151 -9.90 13.32 15.16
CA PHE A 151 -9.13 14.11 14.18
C PHE A 151 -8.06 13.26 13.46
N VAL A 152 -7.25 12.53 14.22
CA VAL A 152 -6.16 11.72 13.66
C VAL A 152 -6.68 10.52 12.86
N VAL A 153 -7.76 9.89 13.30
CA VAL A 153 -8.43 8.82 12.54
C VAL A 153 -8.94 9.34 11.21
N TYR A 154 -9.67 10.46 11.21
CA TYR A 154 -10.14 11.07 9.95
C TYR A 154 -8.96 11.48 9.05
N GLU A 155 -7.95 12.18 9.57
CA GLU A 155 -6.79 12.58 8.78
C GLU A 155 -6.09 11.36 8.14
N SER A 156 -5.87 10.30 8.94
CA SER A 156 -5.15 9.10 8.51
C SER A 156 -5.94 8.32 7.45
N SER A 157 -7.22 8.05 7.67
CA SER A 157 -8.04 7.32 6.70
C SER A 157 -8.21 8.09 5.38
N PHE A 158 -8.40 9.42 5.42
CA PHE A 158 -8.43 10.22 4.20
C PHE A 158 -7.09 10.21 3.46
N SER A 159 -5.98 10.26 4.21
CA SER A 159 -4.64 10.17 3.64
C SER A 159 -4.40 8.83 2.93
N ASP A 160 -4.88 7.72 3.49
CA ASP A 160 -4.72 6.40 2.85
C ASP A 160 -5.44 6.31 1.51
N ILE A 161 -6.71 6.74 1.48
CA ILE A 161 -7.53 6.73 0.27
C ILE A 161 -6.93 7.68 -0.79
N MET A 162 -6.61 8.92 -0.40
CA MET A 162 -6.01 9.91 -1.31
C MET A 162 -4.66 9.45 -1.84
N GLY A 163 -3.86 8.83 -0.97
CA GLY A 163 -2.56 8.27 -1.30
C GLY A 163 -2.61 7.23 -2.41
N VAL A 164 -3.49 6.24 -2.24
CA VAL A 164 -3.73 5.19 -3.25
C VAL A 164 -4.25 5.79 -4.56
N MET A 165 -5.18 6.76 -4.50
CA MET A 165 -5.71 7.43 -5.69
C MET A 165 -4.63 8.22 -6.44
N VAL A 166 -3.82 9.01 -5.74
CA VAL A 166 -2.73 9.80 -6.33
C VAL A 166 -1.66 8.88 -6.91
N PHE A 167 -1.29 7.80 -6.22
CA PHE A 167 -0.35 6.81 -6.73
C PHE A 167 -0.83 6.21 -8.06
N ASN A 168 -2.08 5.74 -8.10
CA ASN A 168 -2.64 5.14 -9.30
C ASN A 168 -2.78 6.16 -10.44
N PHE A 169 -3.21 7.39 -10.13
CA PHE A 169 -3.31 8.48 -11.10
C PHE A 169 -1.95 8.80 -11.74
N VAL A 170 -0.90 8.95 -10.93
CA VAL A 170 0.45 9.23 -11.44
C VAL A 170 0.95 8.03 -12.25
N LEU A 171 0.81 6.79 -11.78
CA LEU A 171 1.18 5.60 -12.57
C LEU A 171 0.48 5.51 -13.93
N MET A 172 -0.82 5.81 -13.99
CA MET A 172 -1.60 5.78 -15.24
C MET A 172 -1.11 6.85 -16.21
N SER A 173 -0.73 8.02 -15.71
CA SER A 173 -0.17 9.11 -16.54
C SER A 173 1.15 8.70 -17.21
N GLN A 174 1.96 7.84 -16.59
CA GLN A 174 3.18 7.32 -17.19
C GLN A 174 2.88 6.45 -18.40
N THR A 175 1.89 5.57 -18.23
CA THR A 175 1.49 4.59 -19.24
C THR A 175 0.90 5.28 -20.47
N SER A 176 0.16 6.38 -20.28
CA SER A 176 -0.40 7.19 -21.36
C SER A 176 0.65 8.01 -22.11
N VAL A 177 1.70 8.49 -21.44
CA VAL A 177 2.84 9.17 -22.10
C VAL A 177 3.70 8.18 -22.91
N LEU A 178 3.93 6.96 -22.41
CA LEU A 178 4.67 5.90 -23.13
C LEU A 178 3.92 5.36 -24.36
N THR A 179 2.58 5.28 -24.31
CA THR A 179 1.76 4.89 -25.47
C THR A 179 1.57 6.01 -26.50
N ALA A 180 1.66 7.27 -26.09
CA ALA A 180 1.68 8.41 -27.01
C ALA A 180 3.05 8.64 -27.69
N SER A 181 4.13 8.03 -27.19
CA SER A 181 5.52 8.26 -27.65
C SER A 181 6.24 7.03 -28.21
N GLY A 182 5.53 6.01 -28.70
CA GLY A 182 6.16 4.89 -29.40
C GLY A 182 5.28 4.24 -30.49
N PRO A 183 5.91 3.70 -31.55
CA PRO A 183 6.45 4.41 -32.69
C PRO A 183 5.34 4.70 -33.73
N MET A 184 5.06 5.98 -33.98
CA MET A 184 4.32 6.43 -35.16
C MET A 184 5.30 6.81 -36.30
N PHE A 185 6.40 6.08 -36.44
CA PHE A 185 7.26 6.07 -37.62
C PHE A 185 7.90 4.68 -37.74
N GLY A 186 7.44 3.92 -38.71
CA GLY A 186 7.89 2.57 -39.04
C GLY A 186 7.09 2.05 -40.22
N SER A 187 7.30 2.68 -41.38
CA SER A 187 7.17 2.05 -42.70
C SER A 187 8.31 1.06 -42.91
#